data_AF-A0A660SC66-F1
#
_entry.id   AF-A0A660SC66-F1
#
_cell.length_a   1.000
_cell.length_b   1.000
_cell.length_c   1.000
_cell.angle_alpha   90.00
_cell.angle_beta   90.00
_cell.angle_gamma   90.00
#
_symmetry.space_group_name_H-M   'P 1'
#
loop_
_entity.id
_entity.type
_entity.pdbx_description
1 polymer ?
#
loop_
_entity_poly.entity_id
_entity_poly.type
_entity_poly.pdbx_seq_one_letter_code
_entity_poly.pdbx_strand_id
1 'polypeptide(L)'
;MRCPYFEGGRKFEVKFVKEDKKQKSSLTRKEYADLIWEVLHEAGKPLHVNEIQEKLRERFREIPVFALNMILANNERFIRVDQSTYTIAEILGLTNDNVLFIRDFAYELIKERKEPISSIFLIQELVRDSKKYDVLNSQAIYSILKKDSRFIDLAPSFFSIKENLDNKIKSLKDYVYHVLKQINMPVTSDYLIQVLINKLGHFEKGHLNTVVSWDKKRIIRSYGFVYLKEWDITEFLPTIFEKSQKQIRREIERFLKNPEKTVSLERLFIWLKFSMWSEDGEIAKELVKIIDRFKPQGNEKEYLDRVKARLGM
;
A
#
# COMPACT_ATOMS: atom_id res chain seq x y z
N MET A 1 25.66 47.32 45.29
CA MET A 1 26.54 46.18 44.97
C MET A 1 26.91 46.22 43.50
N ARG A 2 28.19 46.44 43.17
CA ARG A 2 28.75 46.31 41.82
C ARG A 2 29.64 45.05 41.80
N CYS A 3 29.47 44.20 40.80
CA CYS A 3 30.26 42.98 40.60
C CYS A 3 31.71 43.34 40.19
N PRO A 4 32.76 42.79 40.83
CA PRO A 4 34.12 43.32 40.72
C PRO A 4 35.07 42.55 39.75
N TYR A 5 34.59 41.87 38.72
CA TYR A 5 35.48 41.12 37.81
C TYR A 5 35.12 41.28 36.34
N PHE A 6 35.47 42.42 35.74
CA PHE A 6 35.69 42.54 34.29
C PHE A 6 36.64 43.71 34.01
N GLU A 7 37.91 43.56 34.43
CA GLU A 7 39.01 44.37 33.94
C GLU A 7 39.86 43.53 32.97
N GLY A 8 40.00 44.00 31.73
CA GLY A 8 41.00 43.50 30.78
C GLY A 8 40.50 42.49 29.74
N GLY A 9 39.67 42.95 28.80
CA GLY A 9 39.41 42.19 27.57
C GLY A 9 40.65 42.16 26.67
N ARG A 10 41.53 41.15 26.82
CA ARG A 10 42.53 40.84 25.80
C ARG A 10 41.80 40.21 24.60
N LYS A 11 41.81 40.89 23.46
CA LYS A 11 41.36 40.32 22.19
C LYS A 11 42.33 39.19 21.80
N PHE A 12 41.87 37.95 21.90
CA PHE A 12 42.55 36.82 21.28
C PHE A 12 42.23 36.86 19.78
N GLU A 13 43.19 37.25 18.94
CA GLU A 13 43.10 37.00 17.51
C GLU A 13 43.29 35.51 17.25
N VAL A 14 42.20 34.80 17.04
CA VAL A 14 42.23 33.43 16.54
C VAL A 14 42.56 33.50 15.04
N LYS A 15 43.84 33.37 14.71
CA LYS A 15 44.26 33.14 13.32
C LYS A 15 43.87 31.72 12.94
N PHE A 16 42.76 31.58 12.21
CA PHE A 16 42.46 30.34 11.51
C PHE A 16 43.55 30.13 10.47
N VAL A 17 44.48 29.21 10.76
CA VAL A 17 45.37 28.66 9.73
C VAL A 17 44.45 28.02 8.70
N LYS A 18 44.32 28.64 7.53
CA LYS A 18 43.73 27.98 6.38
C LYS A 18 44.67 26.84 6.04
N GLU A 19 44.34 25.64 6.50
CA GLU A 19 44.90 24.44 5.87
C GLU A 19 44.62 24.55 4.38
N ASP A 20 45.69 24.52 3.58
CA ASP A 20 45.60 24.37 2.14
C ASP A 20 44.87 23.05 1.87
N LYS A 21 43.55 23.14 1.74
CA LYS A 21 42.74 22.08 1.16
C LYS A 21 43.23 21.90 -0.26
N LYS A 22 44.21 21.02 -0.45
CA LYS A 22 44.49 20.34 -1.72
C LYS A 22 43.15 20.11 -2.38
N GLN A 23 42.95 20.72 -3.55
CA GLN A 23 41.72 20.67 -4.34
C GLN A 23 41.21 19.23 -4.44
N LYS A 24 40.29 18.84 -3.56
CA LYS A 24 39.41 17.70 -3.77
C LYS A 24 38.44 18.17 -4.85
N SER A 25 38.77 17.93 -6.11
CA SER A 25 37.80 18.05 -7.20
C SER A 25 36.54 17.30 -6.76
N SER A 26 35.42 18.01 -6.75
CA SER A 26 34.13 17.42 -6.44
C SER A 26 33.75 16.56 -7.63
N LEU A 27 33.75 15.24 -7.46
CA LEU A 27 33.21 14.33 -8.47
C LEU A 27 31.77 14.75 -8.80
N THR A 28 31.46 14.79 -10.08
CA THR A 28 30.14 15.01 -10.65
C THR A 28 29.25 13.80 -10.41
N ARG A 29 27.93 13.98 -10.51
CA ARG A 29 26.97 12.86 -10.39
C ARG A 29 27.19 11.77 -11.44
N LYS A 30 27.74 12.14 -12.61
CA LYS A 30 28.05 11.21 -13.70
C LYS A 30 29.19 10.27 -13.31
N GLU A 31 30.29 10.83 -12.79
CA GLU A 31 31.44 10.05 -12.33
C GLU A 31 31.05 9.09 -11.20
N TYR A 32 30.20 9.52 -10.25
CA TYR A 32 29.69 8.60 -9.22
C TYR A 32 28.82 7.47 -9.78
N ALA A 33 28.02 7.72 -10.81
CA ALA A 33 27.24 6.67 -11.44
C ALA A 33 28.13 5.65 -12.18
N ASP A 34 29.21 6.12 -12.82
CA ASP A 34 30.17 5.21 -13.46
C ASP A 34 30.87 4.32 -12.41
N LEU A 35 31.27 4.88 -11.26
CA LEU A 35 31.84 4.11 -10.14
C LEU A 35 30.86 3.10 -9.54
N ILE A 36 29.59 3.47 -9.36
CA ILE A 36 28.55 2.56 -8.86
C ILE A 36 28.31 1.43 -9.87
N TRP A 37 28.32 1.74 -11.17
CA TRP A 37 28.17 0.73 -12.22
C TRP A 37 29.32 -0.27 -12.18
N GLU A 38 30.57 0.19 -12.04
CA GLU A 38 31.75 -0.67 -11.92
C GLU A 38 31.63 -1.62 -10.72
N VAL A 39 31.24 -1.10 -9.55
CA VAL A 39 31.02 -1.91 -8.34
C VAL A 39 29.96 -2.99 -8.55
N LEU A 40 28.84 -2.67 -9.21
CA LEU A 40 27.78 -3.64 -9.48
C LEU A 40 28.19 -4.67 -10.54
N HIS A 41 28.83 -4.21 -11.62
CA HIS A 41 29.29 -5.05 -12.72
C HIS A 41 30.29 -6.10 -12.22
N GLU A 42 31.32 -5.68 -11.47
CA GLU A 42 32.31 -6.60 -10.92
C GLU A 42 31.74 -7.56 -9.88
N ALA A 43 30.73 -7.14 -9.11
CA ALA A 43 30.10 -8.02 -8.14
C ALA A 43 29.30 -9.16 -8.81
N GLY A 44 28.83 -8.96 -10.05
CA GLY A 44 28.08 -9.95 -10.82
C GLY A 44 26.74 -10.36 -10.20
N LYS A 45 26.27 -9.66 -9.17
CA LYS A 45 25.02 -9.93 -8.46
C LYS A 45 24.38 -8.64 -7.93
N PRO A 46 23.06 -8.62 -7.65
CA PRO A 46 22.43 -7.51 -6.94
C PRO A 46 23.08 -7.26 -5.59
N LEU A 47 23.27 -5.99 -5.24
CA LEU A 47 23.87 -5.57 -3.96
C LEU A 47 22.93 -4.66 -3.18
N HIS A 48 22.97 -4.78 -1.86
CA HIS A 48 22.30 -3.84 -0.97
C HIS A 48 23.05 -2.49 -0.95
N VAL A 49 22.34 -1.38 -0.75
CA VAL A 49 22.92 -0.02 -0.74
C VAL A 49 24.12 0.10 0.21
N ASN A 50 24.06 -0.55 1.37
CA ASN A 50 25.17 -0.52 2.34
C ASN A 50 26.42 -1.25 1.81
N GLU A 51 26.25 -2.37 1.09
CA GLU A 51 27.36 -3.11 0.48
C GLU A 51 27.99 -2.29 -0.65
N ILE A 52 27.16 -1.61 -1.46
CA ILE A 52 27.64 -0.69 -2.50
C ILE A 52 28.43 0.45 -1.86
N GLN A 53 27.92 1.04 -0.78
CA GLN A 53 28.60 2.12 -0.07
C GLN A 53 29.96 1.68 0.49
N GLU A 54 30.01 0.49 1.10
CA GLU A 54 31.23 -0.09 1.64
C GLU A 54 32.28 -0.32 0.55
N LYS A 55 31.91 -0.96 -0.56
CA LYS A 55 32.80 -1.18 -1.71
C LYS A 55 33.29 0.13 -2.32
N LEU A 56 32.43 1.14 -2.42
CA LEU A 56 32.81 2.47 -2.90
C LEU A 56 33.80 3.15 -1.95
N ARG A 57 33.59 3.06 -0.65
CA ARG A 57 34.48 3.61 0.38
C ARG A 57 35.84 2.93 0.36
N GLU A 58 35.88 1.61 0.19
CA GLU A 58 37.12 0.83 0.15
C GLU A 58 37.98 1.12 -1.08
N ARG A 59 37.35 1.29 -2.25
CA ARG A 59 38.08 1.34 -3.54
C ARG A 59 38.22 2.74 -4.13
N PHE A 60 37.28 3.63 -3.82
CA PHE A 60 37.19 4.92 -4.48
C PHE A 60 37.06 6.04 -3.46
N ARG A 61 35.84 6.31 -3.01
CA ARG A 61 35.51 7.43 -2.12
C ARG A 61 34.23 7.16 -1.36
N GLU A 62 34.19 7.65 -0.13
CA GLU A 62 32.98 7.63 0.67
C GLU A 62 31.89 8.54 0.09
N ILE A 63 30.69 7.99 -0.07
CA ILE A 63 29.48 8.71 -0.45
C ILE A 63 28.46 8.58 0.68
N PRO A 64 27.79 9.67 1.09
CA PRO A 64 26.68 9.57 2.04
C PRO A 64 25.55 8.68 1.49
N VAL A 65 24.98 7.81 2.32
CA VAL A 65 23.89 6.88 1.96
C VAL A 65 22.73 7.58 1.25
N PHE A 66 22.37 8.79 1.70
CA PHE A 66 21.31 9.58 1.06
C PHE A 66 21.64 9.95 -0.39
N ALA A 67 22.86 10.41 -0.65
CA ALA A 67 23.30 10.77 -2.00
C ALA A 67 23.40 9.53 -2.91
N LEU A 68 23.89 8.42 -2.37
CA LEU A 68 23.93 7.13 -3.08
C LEU A 68 22.51 6.69 -3.48
N ASN A 69 21.55 6.73 -2.55
CA ASN A 69 20.15 6.41 -2.84
C ASN A 69 19.55 7.31 -3.92
N MET A 70 19.85 8.62 -3.89
CA MET A 70 19.38 9.54 -4.93
C MET A 70 19.94 9.20 -6.31
N ILE A 71 21.23 8.83 -6.40
CA ILE A 71 21.85 8.46 -7.68
C ILE A 71 21.24 7.15 -8.20
N LEU A 72 21.14 6.14 -7.34
CA LEU A 72 20.56 4.83 -7.67
C LEU A 72 19.10 4.94 -8.13
N ALA A 73 18.29 5.77 -7.46
CA ALA A 73 16.88 5.92 -7.78
C ALA A 73 16.63 6.67 -9.10
N ASN A 74 17.45 7.67 -9.43
CA ASN A 74 17.20 8.58 -10.55
C ASN A 74 17.97 8.22 -11.83
N ASN A 75 19.00 7.39 -11.76
CA ASN A 75 19.78 7.01 -12.94
C ASN A 75 19.22 5.73 -13.59
N GLU A 76 18.91 5.79 -14.89
CA GLU A 76 18.30 4.69 -15.65
C GLU A 76 19.10 3.39 -15.65
N ARG A 77 20.43 3.46 -15.51
CA ARG A 77 21.32 2.28 -15.52
C ARG A 77 21.09 1.30 -14.37
N PHE A 78 20.51 1.75 -13.26
CA PHE A 78 20.37 0.93 -12.04
C PHE A 78 18.94 0.43 -11.86
N ILE A 79 18.74 -0.86 -11.75
CA ILE A 79 17.43 -1.46 -11.52
C ILE A 79 17.32 -1.84 -10.05
N ARG A 80 16.29 -1.34 -9.37
CA ARG A 80 15.97 -1.77 -8.01
C ARG A 80 15.24 -3.10 -8.07
N VAL A 81 15.77 -4.14 -7.43
CA VAL A 81 15.17 -5.48 -7.41
C VAL A 81 14.54 -5.83 -6.07
N ASP A 82 14.93 -5.16 -4.98
CA ASP A 82 14.32 -5.37 -3.66
C ASP A 82 14.45 -4.09 -2.80
N GLN A 83 14.05 -4.14 -1.53
CA GLN A 83 14.27 -3.09 -0.56
C GLN A 83 15.75 -2.73 -0.50
N SER A 84 16.07 -1.50 -0.91
CA SER A 84 17.43 -0.97 -0.93
C SER A 84 18.44 -1.87 -1.64
N THR A 85 18.00 -2.70 -2.60
CA THR A 85 18.87 -3.62 -3.34
C THR A 85 18.78 -3.30 -4.82
N TYR A 86 19.94 -3.09 -5.42
CA TYR A 86 20.08 -2.60 -6.79
C TYR A 86 20.98 -3.50 -7.62
N THR A 87 20.75 -3.49 -8.93
CA THR A 87 21.52 -4.21 -9.93
C THR A 87 21.59 -3.39 -11.22
N ILE A 88 22.20 -3.95 -12.26
CA ILE A 88 22.23 -3.41 -13.62
C ILE A 88 21.51 -4.38 -14.57
N ALA A 89 21.05 -3.88 -15.72
CA ALA A 89 20.27 -4.68 -16.67
C ALA A 89 21.01 -5.94 -17.14
N GLU A 90 22.33 -5.85 -17.35
CA GLU A 90 23.17 -6.95 -17.84
C GLU A 90 23.16 -8.15 -16.89
N ILE A 91 23.18 -7.92 -15.57
CA ILE A 91 23.12 -8.99 -14.56
C ILE A 91 21.79 -9.74 -14.60
N LEU A 92 20.71 -9.06 -15.02
CA LEU A 92 19.40 -9.67 -15.24
C LEU A 92 19.27 -10.34 -16.62
N GLY A 93 20.36 -10.42 -17.41
CA GLY A 93 20.31 -10.94 -18.78
C GLY A 93 19.50 -10.03 -19.74
N LEU A 94 19.32 -8.76 -19.38
CA LEU A 94 18.59 -7.79 -20.17
C LEU A 94 19.56 -6.88 -20.92
N THR A 95 19.27 -6.67 -22.20
CA THR A 95 19.88 -5.62 -23.01
C THR A 95 19.07 -4.33 -22.90
N ASN A 96 19.63 -3.20 -23.34
CA ASN A 96 18.89 -1.94 -23.43
C ASN A 96 17.62 -2.08 -24.28
N ASP A 97 17.68 -2.86 -25.37
CA ASP A 97 16.54 -3.14 -26.23
C ASP A 97 15.43 -3.89 -25.49
N ASN A 98 15.80 -4.77 -24.54
CA ASN A 98 14.80 -5.46 -23.71
C ASN A 98 14.12 -4.51 -22.73
N VAL A 99 14.84 -3.54 -22.18
CA VAL A 99 14.27 -2.52 -21.29
C VAL A 99 13.31 -1.61 -22.07
N LEU A 100 13.68 -1.20 -23.29
CA LEU A 100 12.81 -0.43 -24.18
C LEU A 100 11.57 -1.23 -24.56
N PHE A 101 11.73 -2.49 -24.95
CA PHE A 101 10.61 -3.39 -25.25
C PHE A 101 9.64 -3.50 -24.07
N ILE A 102 10.12 -3.69 -22.84
CA ILE A 102 9.25 -3.77 -21.65
C ILE A 102 8.44 -2.48 -21.49
N ARG A 103 9.07 -1.31 -21.69
CA ARG A 103 8.39 -0.02 -21.61
C ARG A 103 7.34 0.12 -22.72
N ASP A 104 7.69 -0.21 -23.96
CA ASP A 104 6.77 -0.07 -25.09
C ASP A 104 5.59 -1.05 -24.98
N PHE A 105 5.86 -2.29 -24.60
CA PHE A 105 4.85 -3.30 -24.32
C PHE A 105 3.89 -2.85 -23.21
N ALA A 106 4.42 -2.35 -22.09
CA ALA A 106 3.60 -1.82 -21.01
C ALA A 106 2.74 -0.63 -21.44
N TYR A 107 3.30 0.26 -22.26
CA TYR A 107 2.59 1.43 -22.77
C TYR A 107 1.41 1.03 -23.66
N GLU A 108 1.63 0.15 -24.65
CA GLU A 108 0.56 -0.33 -25.54
C GLU A 108 -0.50 -1.12 -24.76
N LEU A 109 -0.10 -1.98 -23.82
CA LEU A 109 -1.04 -2.75 -22.99
C LEU A 109 -1.97 -1.84 -22.17
N ILE A 110 -1.43 -0.78 -21.55
CA ILE A 110 -2.25 0.19 -20.80
C ILE A 110 -3.16 0.95 -21.76
N LYS A 111 -2.64 1.36 -22.92
CA LYS A 111 -3.37 2.13 -23.94
C LYS A 111 -4.56 1.36 -24.50
N GLU A 112 -4.38 0.07 -24.82
CA GLU A 112 -5.45 -0.81 -25.30
C GLU A 112 -6.52 -1.04 -24.24
N ARG A 113 -6.12 -1.32 -22.99
CA ARG A 113 -7.05 -1.58 -21.89
C ARG A 113 -7.81 -0.36 -21.42
N LYS A 114 -7.25 0.84 -21.62
CA LYS A 114 -7.76 2.12 -21.05
C LYS A 114 -7.89 2.11 -19.53
N GLU A 115 -7.18 1.21 -18.86
CA GLU A 115 -7.19 1.04 -17.41
C GLU A 115 -5.75 0.93 -16.90
N PRO A 116 -5.45 1.39 -15.68
CA PRO A 116 -4.14 1.19 -15.08
C PRO A 116 -3.85 -0.31 -14.90
N ILE A 117 -2.57 -0.66 -14.88
CA ILE A 117 -2.11 -2.03 -14.65
C ILE A 117 -1.19 -2.10 -13.44
N SER A 118 -1.19 -3.27 -12.82
CA SER A 118 -0.18 -3.59 -11.82
C SER A 118 1.10 -4.15 -12.45
N SER A 119 2.25 -3.93 -11.81
CA SER A 119 3.53 -4.54 -12.22
C SER A 119 3.46 -6.07 -12.21
N ILE A 120 2.72 -6.67 -11.28
CA ILE A 120 2.54 -8.12 -11.20
C ILE A 120 1.82 -8.64 -12.45
N PHE A 121 0.73 -7.97 -12.84
CA PHE A 121 0.00 -8.30 -14.05
C PHE A 121 0.90 -8.14 -15.30
N LEU A 122 1.70 -7.07 -15.36
CA LEU A 122 2.63 -6.88 -16.47
C LEU A 122 3.66 -8.01 -16.59
N ILE A 123 4.19 -8.50 -15.46
CA ILE A 123 5.11 -9.65 -15.48
C ILE A 123 4.42 -10.90 -16.01
N GLN A 124 3.19 -11.16 -15.57
CA GLN A 124 2.41 -12.30 -16.04
C GLN A 124 2.23 -12.26 -17.56
N GLU A 125 1.92 -11.10 -18.13
CA GLU A 125 1.79 -10.94 -19.58
C GLU A 125 3.15 -11.07 -20.30
N LEU A 126 4.24 -10.49 -19.77
CA LEU A 126 5.58 -10.63 -20.36
C LEU A 126 6.09 -12.07 -20.35
N VAL A 127 5.89 -12.79 -19.24
CA VAL A 127 6.32 -14.18 -19.05
C VAL A 127 5.52 -15.14 -19.93
N ARG A 128 4.24 -14.83 -20.14
CA ARG A 128 3.37 -15.60 -21.04
C ARG A 128 3.95 -15.67 -22.46
N ASP A 129 4.53 -14.57 -22.93
CA ASP A 129 5.11 -14.47 -24.27
C ASP A 129 6.57 -14.94 -24.31
N SER A 130 7.31 -14.82 -23.21
CA SER A 130 8.70 -15.28 -23.14
C SER A 130 9.19 -15.54 -21.70
N LYS A 131 9.70 -16.76 -21.47
CA LYS A 131 10.43 -17.13 -20.24
C LYS A 131 11.67 -16.29 -19.97
N LYS A 132 12.13 -15.49 -20.94
CA LYS A 132 13.25 -14.55 -20.78
C LYS A 132 13.03 -13.60 -19.60
N TYR A 133 11.78 -13.24 -19.33
CA TYR A 133 11.41 -12.28 -18.30
C TYR A 133 11.12 -12.91 -16.93
N ASP A 134 11.30 -14.22 -16.75
CA ASP A 134 11.07 -14.95 -15.48
C ASP A 134 11.94 -14.42 -14.33
N VAL A 135 13.09 -13.84 -14.66
CA VAL A 135 14.03 -13.24 -13.70
C VAL A 135 13.56 -11.90 -13.14
N LEU A 136 12.54 -11.28 -13.75
CA LEU A 136 12.00 -10.00 -13.32
C LEU A 136 11.00 -10.16 -12.19
N ASN A 137 11.09 -9.27 -11.22
CA ASN A 137 10.11 -9.14 -10.15
C ASN A 137 9.38 -7.79 -10.22
N SER A 138 8.31 -7.65 -9.41
CA SER A 138 7.46 -6.45 -9.41
C SER A 138 8.26 -5.16 -9.17
N GLN A 139 9.30 -5.23 -8.34
CA GLN A 139 10.15 -4.10 -7.99
C GLN A 139 11.06 -3.69 -9.14
N ALA A 140 11.60 -4.65 -9.90
CA ALA A 140 12.40 -4.40 -11.10
C ALA A 140 11.56 -3.71 -12.18
N ILE A 141 10.36 -4.23 -12.45
CA ILE A 141 9.41 -3.59 -13.37
C ILE A 141 9.06 -2.18 -12.91
N TYR A 142 8.73 -2.01 -11.62
CA TYR A 142 8.48 -0.69 -11.06
C TYR A 142 9.65 0.26 -11.29
N SER A 143 10.89 -0.21 -11.07
CA SER A 143 12.11 0.58 -11.29
C SER A 143 12.33 0.94 -12.77
N ILE A 144 11.96 0.05 -13.71
CA ILE A 144 12.10 0.27 -15.15
C ILE A 144 11.09 1.31 -15.64
N LEU A 145 9.82 1.16 -15.26
CA LEU A 145 8.72 2.00 -15.72
C LEU A 145 8.71 3.37 -15.08
N LYS A 146 9.03 3.49 -13.78
CA LYS A 146 9.02 4.78 -13.06
C LYS A 146 9.90 5.85 -13.69
N LYS A 147 10.98 5.44 -14.36
CA LYS A 147 11.93 6.35 -14.99
C LYS A 147 11.48 6.84 -16.36
N ASP A 148 10.50 6.19 -16.95
CA ASP A 148 9.94 6.59 -18.22
C ASP A 148 8.80 7.60 -18.00
N SER A 149 8.97 8.79 -18.58
CA SER A 149 8.07 9.92 -18.43
C SER A 149 6.67 9.73 -19.04
N ARG A 150 6.46 8.67 -19.84
CA ARG A 150 5.15 8.29 -20.40
C ARG A 150 4.20 7.76 -19.32
N PHE A 151 4.75 7.17 -18.27
CA PHE A 151 3.97 6.54 -17.21
C PHE A 151 3.67 7.48 -16.05
N ILE A 152 2.57 7.21 -15.37
CA ILE A 152 2.17 7.81 -14.11
C ILE A 152 2.17 6.71 -13.05
N ASP A 153 2.96 6.92 -11.99
CA ASP A 153 2.99 6.09 -10.79
C ASP A 153 1.78 6.46 -9.91
N LEU A 154 0.77 5.58 -9.85
CA LEU A 154 -0.41 5.77 -9.01
C LEU A 154 -0.16 5.34 -7.55
N ALA A 155 0.66 4.32 -7.39
CA ALA A 155 1.13 3.73 -6.15
C ALA A 155 2.25 2.73 -6.49
N PRO A 156 3.08 2.32 -5.51
CA PRO A 156 4.07 1.28 -5.75
C PRO A 156 3.46 0.06 -6.45
N SER A 157 4.01 -0.27 -7.61
CA SER A 157 3.55 -1.35 -8.50
C SER A 157 2.24 -1.12 -9.27
N PHE A 158 1.72 0.12 -9.37
CA PHE A 158 0.54 0.44 -10.20
C PHE A 158 0.85 1.60 -11.14
N PHE A 159 0.68 1.36 -12.43
CA PHE A 159 1.02 2.30 -13.49
C PHE A 159 -0.16 2.58 -14.40
N SER A 160 -0.24 3.83 -14.85
CA SER A 160 -1.09 4.26 -15.94
C SER A 160 -0.28 5.11 -16.92
N ILE A 161 -0.91 5.54 -18.01
CA ILE A 161 -0.33 6.50 -18.96
C ILE A 161 -1.06 7.84 -18.86
N LYS A 162 -0.37 8.92 -19.24
CA LYS A 162 -0.92 10.29 -19.22
C LYS A 162 -2.19 10.44 -20.06
N GLU A 163 -2.31 9.69 -21.14
CA GLU A 163 -3.42 9.76 -22.10
C GLU A 163 -4.73 9.18 -21.55
N ASN A 164 -4.66 8.18 -20.68
CA ASN A 164 -5.83 7.44 -20.21
C ASN A 164 -6.45 8.02 -18.93
N LEU A 165 -5.77 8.95 -18.26
CA LEU A 165 -6.25 9.47 -16.98
C LEU A 165 -6.93 10.82 -17.16
N ASP A 166 -8.12 10.95 -16.59
CA ASP A 166 -8.69 12.25 -16.26
C ASP A 166 -7.69 13.00 -15.35
N ASN A 167 -7.56 14.31 -15.52
CA ASN A 167 -6.69 15.20 -14.75
C ASN A 167 -6.86 15.06 -13.21
N LYS A 168 -7.95 14.42 -12.77
CA LYS A 168 -8.28 14.13 -11.37
C LYS A 168 -7.64 12.86 -10.80
N ILE A 169 -7.29 11.86 -11.62
CA ILE A 169 -6.75 10.59 -11.13
C ILE A 169 -5.22 10.68 -11.09
N LYS A 170 -4.67 10.95 -9.90
CA LYS A 170 -3.22 11.09 -9.70
C LYS A 170 -2.63 10.02 -8.78
N SER A 171 -3.47 9.22 -8.15
CA SER A 171 -3.06 8.21 -7.18
C SER A 171 -4.04 7.04 -7.14
N LEU A 172 -3.60 5.92 -6.57
CA LEU A 172 -4.42 4.72 -6.45
C LEU A 172 -5.71 4.97 -5.64
N LYS A 173 -5.68 5.85 -4.64
CA LYS A 173 -6.90 6.24 -3.89
C LYS A 173 -7.90 7.00 -4.76
N ASP A 174 -7.43 7.85 -5.68
CA ASP A 174 -8.31 8.59 -6.59
C ASP A 174 -8.94 7.62 -7.60
N TYR A 175 -8.17 6.63 -8.04
CA TYR A 175 -8.67 5.57 -8.90
C TYR A 175 -9.72 4.70 -8.20
N VAL A 176 -9.48 4.26 -6.96
CA VAL A 176 -10.49 3.50 -6.18
C VAL A 176 -11.75 4.33 -5.94
N TYR A 177 -11.59 5.63 -5.63
CA TYR A 177 -12.72 6.55 -5.52
C TYR A 177 -13.51 6.64 -6.84
N HIS A 178 -12.82 6.75 -7.98
CA HIS A 178 -13.44 6.77 -9.30
C HIS A 178 -14.21 5.48 -9.60
N VAL A 179 -13.63 4.32 -9.30
CA VAL A 179 -14.31 3.02 -9.46
C VAL A 179 -15.56 2.94 -8.57
N LEU A 180 -15.50 3.41 -7.33
CA LEU A 180 -16.68 3.47 -6.45
C LEU A 180 -17.76 4.40 -7.01
N LYS A 181 -17.38 5.56 -7.57
CA LYS A 181 -18.32 6.46 -8.26
C LYS A 181 -19.00 5.80 -9.46
N GLN A 182 -18.26 5.02 -10.26
CA GLN A 182 -18.82 4.27 -11.39
C GLN A 182 -19.81 3.19 -10.93
N ILE A 183 -19.51 2.49 -9.83
CA ILE A 183 -20.39 1.48 -9.25
C ILE A 183 -21.67 2.13 -8.69
N ASN A 184 -21.54 3.35 -8.14
CA ASN A 184 -22.64 4.17 -7.63
C ASN A 184 -23.51 3.51 -6.56
N MET A 185 -22.93 2.62 -5.74
CA MET A 185 -23.59 2.04 -4.57
C MET A 185 -22.58 1.48 -3.57
N PRO A 186 -22.95 1.33 -2.28
CA PRO A 186 -22.14 0.64 -1.28
C PRO A 186 -21.89 -0.82 -1.68
N VAL A 187 -20.63 -1.27 -1.53
CA VAL A 187 -20.22 -2.63 -1.91
C VAL A 187 -19.42 -3.31 -0.82
N THR A 188 -19.42 -4.65 -0.82
CA THR A 188 -18.55 -5.40 0.09
C THR A 188 -17.08 -5.21 -0.28
N SER A 189 -16.19 -5.33 0.70
CA SER A 189 -14.74 -5.28 0.47
C SER A 189 -14.32 -6.31 -0.58
N ASP A 190 -14.88 -7.52 -0.53
CA ASP A 190 -14.53 -8.61 -1.44
C ASP A 190 -14.98 -8.32 -2.88
N TYR A 191 -16.20 -7.80 -3.06
CA TYR A 191 -16.69 -7.40 -4.38
C TYR A 191 -15.82 -6.29 -4.98
N LEU A 192 -15.50 -5.25 -4.19
CA LEU A 192 -14.63 -4.17 -4.66
C LEU A 192 -13.24 -4.69 -5.06
N ILE A 193 -12.67 -5.61 -4.28
CA ILE A 193 -11.39 -6.25 -4.62
C ILE A 193 -11.50 -6.98 -5.96
N GLN A 194 -12.56 -7.76 -6.19
CA GLN A 194 -12.74 -8.47 -7.46
C GLN A 194 -12.88 -7.52 -8.66
N VAL A 195 -13.64 -6.43 -8.52
CA VAL A 195 -13.73 -5.39 -9.56
C VAL A 195 -12.35 -4.78 -9.84
N LEU A 196 -11.57 -4.49 -8.80
CA LEU A 196 -10.23 -3.92 -8.94
C LEU A 196 -9.23 -4.92 -9.53
N ILE A 197 -9.33 -6.21 -9.22
CA ILE A 197 -8.55 -7.27 -9.87
C ILE A 197 -8.85 -7.30 -11.37
N ASN A 198 -10.12 -7.29 -11.76
CA ASN A 198 -10.50 -7.31 -13.17
C ASN A 198 -9.95 -6.09 -13.94
N LYS A 199 -9.99 -4.91 -13.31
CA LYS A 199 -9.51 -3.67 -13.94
C LYS A 199 -7.97 -3.54 -13.93
N LEU A 200 -7.31 -3.83 -12.81
CA LEU A 200 -5.87 -3.62 -12.59
C LEU A 200 -4.99 -4.86 -12.87
N GLY A 201 -5.63 -6.00 -13.13
CA GLY A 201 -5.01 -7.33 -13.26
C GLY A 201 -4.69 -7.99 -11.91
N HIS A 202 -4.18 -7.22 -10.94
CA HIS A 202 -3.90 -7.70 -9.60
C HIS A 202 -4.24 -6.64 -8.55
N PHE A 203 -4.92 -7.06 -7.49
CA PHE A 203 -5.23 -6.20 -6.35
C PHE A 203 -5.48 -7.06 -5.09
N GLU A 204 -5.10 -6.55 -3.92
CA GLU A 204 -5.14 -7.32 -2.67
C GLU A 204 -5.87 -6.55 -1.56
N LYS A 205 -6.30 -7.29 -0.54
CA LYS A 205 -6.89 -6.72 0.67
C LYS A 205 -5.95 -5.74 1.38
N GLY A 206 -4.64 -6.00 1.36
CA GLY A 206 -3.62 -5.09 1.90
C GLY A 206 -3.66 -3.72 1.23
N HIS A 207 -3.73 -3.70 -0.12
CA HIS A 207 -3.86 -2.46 -0.90
C HIS A 207 -5.14 -1.69 -0.53
N LEU A 208 -6.28 -2.38 -0.41
CA LEU A 208 -7.53 -1.74 -0.01
C LEU A 208 -7.43 -1.11 1.38
N ASN A 209 -6.84 -1.82 2.35
CA ASN A 209 -6.66 -1.32 3.71
C ASN A 209 -5.82 -0.02 3.71
N THR A 210 -4.74 0.00 2.94
CA THR A 210 -3.87 1.17 2.79
C THR A 210 -4.62 2.35 2.16
N VAL A 211 -5.34 2.11 1.06
CA VAL A 211 -6.14 3.16 0.38
C VAL A 211 -7.18 3.76 1.31
N VAL A 212 -7.97 2.92 1.99
CA VAL A 212 -9.00 3.38 2.94
C VAL A 212 -8.37 4.14 4.11
N SER A 213 -7.22 3.69 4.61
CA SER A 213 -6.51 4.37 5.70
C SER A 213 -6.03 5.76 5.29
N TRP A 214 -5.54 5.91 4.06
CA TRP A 214 -5.05 7.18 3.52
C TRP A 214 -6.16 8.15 3.09
N ASP A 215 -7.36 7.65 2.80
CA ASP A 215 -8.46 8.44 2.24
C ASP A 215 -9.77 8.38 3.04
N LYS A 216 -9.65 8.40 4.37
CA LYS A 216 -10.79 8.42 5.32
C LYS A 216 -11.76 9.58 5.13
N LYS A 217 -11.36 10.62 4.38
CA LYS A 217 -12.21 11.78 4.09
C LYS A 217 -13.27 11.47 3.03
N ARG A 218 -12.93 10.66 2.04
CA ARG A 218 -13.81 10.35 0.90
C ARG A 218 -14.35 8.93 0.95
N ILE A 219 -13.54 7.97 1.41
CA ILE A 219 -13.87 6.55 1.40
C ILE A 219 -14.05 6.09 2.84
N ILE A 220 -15.20 5.51 3.13
CA ILE A 220 -15.52 4.90 4.43
C ILE A 220 -15.53 3.39 4.25
N ARG A 221 -14.94 2.70 5.23
CA ARG A 221 -15.12 1.26 5.41
C ARG A 221 -15.78 1.02 6.74
N SER A 222 -16.96 0.40 6.70
CA SER A 222 -17.72 0.08 7.89
C SER A 222 -18.48 -1.23 7.69
N TYR A 223 -18.48 -2.07 8.71
CA TYR A 223 -19.23 -3.34 8.73
C TYR A 223 -19.01 -4.25 7.51
N GLY A 224 -17.79 -4.25 6.96
CA GLY A 224 -17.43 -5.05 5.77
C GLY A 224 -17.74 -4.41 4.42
N PHE A 225 -18.50 -3.31 4.42
CA PHE A 225 -18.79 -2.49 3.26
C PHE A 225 -17.80 -1.35 3.08
N VAL A 226 -17.62 -0.95 1.83
CA VAL A 226 -16.85 0.21 1.38
C VAL A 226 -17.77 1.10 0.58
N TYR A 227 -17.79 2.40 0.90
CA TYR A 227 -18.67 3.37 0.27
C TYR A 227 -18.08 4.79 0.35
N LEU A 228 -18.66 5.70 -0.44
CA LEU A 228 -18.26 7.10 -0.44
C LEU A 228 -18.99 7.87 0.66
N LYS A 229 -18.26 8.74 1.36
CA LYS A 229 -18.79 9.55 2.48
C LYS A 229 -19.93 10.49 2.07
N GLU A 230 -19.94 10.91 0.81
CA GLU A 230 -20.97 11.79 0.26
C GLU A 230 -22.29 11.08 -0.08
N TRP A 231 -22.31 9.74 -0.07
CA TRP A 231 -23.54 9.00 -0.30
C TRP A 231 -24.42 9.01 0.94
N ASP A 232 -25.71 9.26 0.75
CA ASP A 232 -26.69 9.01 1.79
C ASP A 232 -26.91 7.50 1.91
N ILE A 233 -26.25 6.92 2.91
CA ILE A 233 -26.28 5.47 3.16
C ILE A 233 -27.70 5.01 3.50
N THR A 234 -28.58 5.90 3.97
CA THR A 234 -29.96 5.57 4.35
C THR A 234 -30.80 5.11 3.16
N GLU A 235 -30.53 5.64 1.97
CA GLU A 235 -31.18 5.23 0.72
C GLU A 235 -30.81 3.80 0.29
N PHE A 236 -29.62 3.33 0.67
CA PHE A 236 -29.12 2.00 0.34
C PHE A 236 -29.39 0.96 1.42
N LEU A 237 -29.91 1.39 2.57
CA LEU A 237 -30.19 0.52 3.71
C LEU A 237 -31.07 -0.67 3.31
N PRO A 238 -32.20 -0.53 2.59
CA PRO A 238 -33.06 -1.67 2.25
C PRO A 238 -32.32 -2.78 1.50
N THR A 239 -31.50 -2.43 0.50
CA THR A 239 -30.73 -3.38 -0.32
C THR A 239 -29.54 -3.99 0.45
N ILE A 240 -28.90 -3.19 1.32
CA ILE A 240 -27.86 -3.69 2.23
C ILE A 240 -28.47 -4.64 3.25
N PHE A 241 -29.65 -4.32 3.80
CA PHE A 241 -30.39 -5.13 4.75
C PHE A 241 -30.80 -6.46 4.16
N GLU A 242 -31.33 -6.52 2.94
CA GLU A 242 -31.78 -7.79 2.34
C GLU A 242 -30.63 -8.80 2.14
N LYS A 243 -29.47 -8.32 1.64
CA LYS A 243 -28.25 -9.15 1.51
C LYS A 243 -27.64 -9.50 2.87
N SER A 244 -27.68 -8.56 3.81
CA SER A 244 -27.20 -8.74 5.18
C SER A 244 -28.08 -9.71 5.96
N GLN A 245 -29.40 -9.69 5.82
CA GLN A 245 -30.35 -10.58 6.51
C GLN A 245 -30.07 -12.05 6.22
N LYS A 246 -29.72 -12.42 4.99
CA LYS A 246 -29.32 -13.79 4.65
C LYS A 246 -28.02 -14.21 5.35
N GLN A 247 -27.10 -13.27 5.55
CA GLN A 247 -25.85 -13.49 6.26
C GLN A 247 -26.04 -13.50 7.78
N ILE A 248 -26.83 -12.58 8.34
CA ILE A 248 -27.31 -12.53 9.73
C ILE A 248 -27.95 -13.86 10.07
N ARG A 249 -28.93 -14.31 9.26
CA ARG A 249 -29.69 -15.52 9.53
C ARG A 249 -28.79 -16.75 9.60
N ARG A 250 -27.79 -16.84 8.71
CA ARG A 250 -26.77 -17.90 8.75
C ARG A 250 -25.86 -17.82 9.97
N GLU A 251 -25.47 -16.62 10.41
CA GLU A 251 -24.66 -16.46 11.63
C GLU A 251 -25.46 -16.72 12.90
N ILE A 252 -26.72 -16.28 12.97
CA ILE A 252 -27.67 -16.63 14.04
C ILE A 252 -27.90 -18.14 14.07
N GLU A 253 -28.15 -18.79 12.93
CA GLU A 253 -28.32 -20.25 12.86
C GLU A 253 -27.05 -21.00 13.30
N ARG A 254 -25.86 -20.47 13.00
CA ARG A 254 -24.58 -21.02 13.48
C ARG A 254 -24.39 -20.80 14.98
N PHE A 255 -24.71 -19.62 15.48
CA PHE A 255 -24.68 -19.30 16.91
C PHE A 255 -25.64 -20.20 17.70
N LEU A 256 -26.89 -20.36 17.22
CA LEU A 256 -27.88 -21.25 17.82
C LEU A 256 -27.44 -22.72 17.82
N LYS A 257 -26.64 -23.15 16.84
CA LYS A 257 -26.09 -24.51 16.75
C LYS A 257 -24.83 -24.73 17.58
N ASN A 258 -24.01 -23.70 17.79
CA ASN A 258 -22.77 -23.77 18.57
C ASN A 258 -22.47 -22.40 19.21
N PRO A 259 -23.08 -22.11 20.38
CA PRO A 259 -22.94 -20.81 21.05
C PRO A 259 -21.51 -20.52 21.50
N GLU A 260 -20.74 -21.57 21.82
CA GLU A 260 -19.39 -21.44 22.38
C GLU A 260 -18.29 -21.20 21.35
N LYS A 261 -18.57 -21.38 20.04
CA LYS A 261 -17.55 -21.34 18.97
C LYS A 261 -17.74 -20.21 17.96
N THR A 262 -18.78 -19.37 18.09
CA THR A 262 -19.13 -18.45 16.99
C THR A 262 -19.52 -17.06 17.48
N VAL A 263 -18.65 -16.09 17.13
CA VAL A 263 -18.82 -14.63 17.13
C VAL A 263 -18.99 -13.98 18.51
N SER A 264 -18.15 -12.98 18.84
CA SER A 264 -18.31 -12.18 20.06
C SER A 264 -19.70 -11.52 20.06
N LEU A 265 -20.40 -11.62 21.19
CA LEU A 265 -21.73 -11.04 21.41
C LEU A 265 -21.82 -9.56 20.97
N GLU A 266 -20.71 -8.81 21.06
CA GLU A 266 -20.59 -7.44 20.56
C GLU A 266 -20.88 -7.29 19.06
N ARG A 267 -20.43 -8.21 18.20
CA ARG A 267 -20.73 -8.17 16.76
C ARG A 267 -22.20 -8.46 16.49
N LEU A 268 -22.79 -9.39 17.24
CA LEU A 268 -24.22 -9.66 17.16
C LEU A 268 -25.02 -8.40 17.57
N PHE A 269 -24.62 -7.75 18.67
CA PHE A 269 -25.23 -6.53 19.21
C PHE A 269 -25.20 -5.35 18.21
N ILE A 270 -24.09 -5.22 17.50
CA ILE A 270 -23.89 -4.21 16.45
C ILE A 270 -24.78 -4.49 15.24
N TRP A 271 -24.84 -5.74 14.77
CA TRP A 271 -25.72 -6.13 13.66
C TRP A 271 -27.21 -6.00 14.03
N LEU A 272 -27.54 -6.24 15.29
CA LEU A 272 -28.88 -6.04 15.85
C LEU A 272 -29.29 -4.57 15.88
N LYS A 273 -28.40 -3.67 16.35
CA LYS A 273 -28.64 -2.22 16.29
C LYS A 273 -28.86 -1.71 14.87
N PHE A 274 -28.22 -2.32 13.88
CA PHE A 274 -28.51 -2.05 12.47
C PHE A 274 -29.90 -2.58 12.09
N SER A 275 -30.23 -3.84 12.38
CA SER A 275 -31.55 -4.43 12.05
C SER A 275 -32.76 -3.74 12.70
N MET A 276 -32.56 -3.02 13.80
CA MET A 276 -33.60 -2.23 14.47
C MET A 276 -34.11 -1.02 13.66
N TRP A 277 -33.47 -0.70 12.52
CA TRP A 277 -33.85 0.42 11.64
C TRP A 277 -34.62 -0.02 10.39
N SER A 278 -34.98 -1.31 10.25
CA SER A 278 -35.87 -1.81 9.18
C SER A 278 -37.33 -1.90 9.66
N GLU A 279 -38.29 -1.58 8.79
CA GLU A 279 -39.75 -1.58 9.05
C GLU A 279 -40.32 -2.95 9.48
N ASP A 280 -39.59 -4.06 9.29
CA ASP A 280 -39.98 -5.39 9.77
C ASP A 280 -39.71 -5.57 11.27
N GLY A 281 -40.52 -4.88 12.08
CA GLY A 281 -40.43 -4.89 13.54
C GLY A 281 -40.67 -6.24 14.22
N GLU A 282 -41.16 -7.28 13.54
CA GLU A 282 -41.48 -8.59 14.13
C GLU A 282 -40.22 -9.40 14.51
N ILE A 283 -39.25 -9.52 13.60
CA ILE A 283 -38.00 -10.28 13.85
C ILE A 283 -37.12 -9.52 14.85
N ALA A 284 -37.09 -8.19 14.76
CA ALA A 284 -36.42 -7.33 15.74
C ALA A 284 -37.06 -7.46 17.14
N LYS A 285 -38.39 -7.55 17.25
CA LYS A 285 -39.10 -7.79 18.51
C LYS A 285 -38.78 -9.15 19.11
N GLU A 286 -38.76 -10.22 18.32
CA GLU A 286 -38.40 -11.56 18.83
C GLU A 286 -36.93 -11.62 19.29
N LEU A 287 -36.01 -11.00 18.56
CA LEU A 287 -34.62 -10.93 18.98
C LEU A 287 -34.41 -10.06 20.23
N VAL A 288 -35.15 -8.95 20.36
CA VAL A 288 -35.17 -8.14 21.59
C VAL A 288 -35.72 -8.96 22.76
N LYS A 289 -36.76 -9.77 22.59
CA LYS A 289 -37.26 -10.67 23.65
C LYS A 289 -36.27 -11.76 24.04
N ILE A 290 -35.46 -12.24 23.09
CA ILE A 290 -34.38 -13.18 23.35
C ILE A 290 -33.29 -12.45 24.14
N ILE A 291 -32.84 -11.28 23.68
CA ILE A 291 -31.76 -10.49 24.32
C ILE A 291 -32.17 -9.92 25.69
N ASP A 292 -33.42 -9.50 25.88
CA ASP A 292 -33.95 -9.07 27.17
C ASP A 292 -34.03 -10.23 28.17
N ARG A 293 -34.25 -11.46 27.70
CA ARG A 293 -34.07 -12.67 28.53
C ARG A 293 -32.61 -12.93 28.90
N PHE A 294 -31.67 -12.33 28.17
CA PHE A 294 -30.22 -12.45 28.36
C PHE A 294 -29.57 -11.18 28.93
N LYS A 295 -30.35 -10.19 29.39
CA LYS A 295 -29.81 -8.95 29.96
C LYS A 295 -28.87 -9.26 31.14
N PRO A 296 -27.60 -8.82 31.10
CA PRO A 296 -26.69 -9.04 32.21
C PRO A 296 -27.13 -8.18 33.39
N GLN A 297 -27.54 -8.82 34.50
CA GLN A 297 -27.54 -8.18 35.81
C GLN A 297 -26.31 -8.66 36.58
N GLY A 298 -25.30 -7.80 36.74
CA GLY A 298 -24.09 -8.09 37.52
C GLY A 298 -22.86 -8.45 36.69
N ASN A 299 -21.83 -8.92 37.39
CA ASN A 299 -20.49 -9.20 36.85
C ASN A 299 -20.52 -10.32 35.79
N GLU A 300 -19.76 -10.16 34.71
CA GLU A 300 -19.67 -11.07 33.55
C GLU A 300 -19.40 -12.53 33.96
N LYS A 301 -18.67 -12.73 35.06
CA LYS A 301 -18.39 -14.06 35.64
C LYS A 301 -19.63 -14.70 36.30
N GLU A 302 -20.40 -13.95 37.08
CA GLU A 302 -21.66 -14.43 37.68
C GLU A 302 -22.75 -14.68 36.62
N TYR A 303 -22.69 -13.95 35.51
CA TYR A 303 -23.56 -14.17 34.37
C TYR A 303 -23.26 -15.52 33.69
N LEU A 304 -21.98 -15.82 33.42
CA LEU A 304 -21.55 -17.09 32.85
C LEU A 304 -21.86 -18.28 33.77
N ASP A 305 -21.68 -18.13 35.08
CA ASP A 305 -21.96 -19.20 36.05
C ASP A 305 -23.47 -19.50 36.18
N ARG A 306 -24.33 -18.48 36.09
CA ARG A 306 -25.80 -18.67 36.08
C ARG A 306 -26.30 -19.32 34.80
N VAL A 307 -25.67 -19.03 33.65
CA VAL A 307 -26.00 -19.66 32.37
C VAL A 307 -25.62 -21.14 32.37
N LYS A 308 -24.45 -21.51 32.91
CA LYS A 308 -24.00 -22.91 33.04
C LYS A 308 -24.91 -23.73 33.95
N ALA A 309 -25.21 -23.20 35.14
CA ALA A 309 -26.07 -23.87 36.12
C ALA A 309 -27.50 -24.15 35.61
N ARG A 310 -28.02 -23.33 34.67
CA ARG A 310 -29.39 -23.46 34.15
C ARG A 310 -29.49 -24.28 32.87
N LEU A 311 -28.38 -24.51 32.18
CA LEU A 311 -28.24 -25.42 31.05
C LEU A 311 -27.81 -26.84 31.47
N GLY A 312 -27.60 -27.07 32.77
CA GLY A 312 -27.23 -28.39 33.32
C GLY A 312 -25.78 -28.80 33.05
N MET A 313 -24.88 -27.83 32.86
CA MET A 313 -23.46 -28.03 32.57
C MET A 313 -22.58 -27.68 33.76
#